data_AF-A0A9E1BBK0-F1
#
_entry.id   AF-A0A9E1BBK0-F1
#
_cell.length_a   1.000
_cell.length_b   1.000
_cell.length_c   1.000
_cell.angle_alpha   90.00
_cell.angle_beta   90.00
_cell.angle_gamma   90.00
#
_symmetry.space_group_name_H-M   'P 1'
#
loop_
_entity.id
_entity.type
_entity.pdbx_description
1 polymer ?
#
loop_
_entity_poly.entity_id
_entity_poly.type
_entity_poly.pdbx_seq_one_letter_code
_entity_poly.pdbx_strand_id
1 'polypeptide(L)'
;MKKKLVVLFMVFALVLSMMSILAVQAAEDGAEVKVVVNKDGTITVTATGTFDENDWVGIYKQGEMYDPNMGGEKSLVWWYLKEGTEITYPGENEGITVDTQNRVSELSEGVAGSALEPGDYYAVILGGESFYEPYSEEFEFTIPEDGETPTEAPETATPTSEATATPTAEPTEKATTAPTAAATAKATATAKATAGANADTNSDNTVLWIVCIVAAVIIIAAIVVIIVVKKKKK
;
A
#
# COMPACT_ATOMS: atom_id res chain seq x y z
N MET A 1 -38.12 16.28 -25.80
CA MET A 1 -36.65 16.07 -25.83
C MET A 1 -35.96 16.52 -24.54
N LYS A 2 -36.42 17.59 -23.87
CA LYS A 2 -35.83 18.12 -22.62
C LYS A 2 -35.81 17.14 -21.42
N LYS A 3 -36.88 16.36 -21.21
CA LYS A 3 -36.95 15.41 -20.07
C LYS A 3 -36.01 14.20 -20.20
N LYS A 4 -35.76 13.70 -21.42
CA LYS A 4 -34.87 12.56 -21.67
C LYS A 4 -33.38 12.96 -21.57
N LEU A 5 -33.06 14.21 -21.93
CA LEU A 5 -31.72 14.77 -21.77
C LEU A 5 -31.36 14.99 -20.30
N VAL A 6 -32.31 15.49 -19.48
CA VAL A 6 -32.09 15.71 -18.04
C VAL A 6 -31.89 14.41 -17.27
N VAL A 7 -32.65 13.34 -17.59
CA VAL A 7 -32.45 12.01 -16.98
C VAL A 7 -31.09 11.43 -17.39
N LEU A 8 -30.66 11.62 -18.64
CA LEU A 8 -29.34 11.15 -19.09
C LEU A 8 -28.20 11.90 -18.38
N PHE A 9 -28.30 13.22 -18.22
CA PHE A 9 -27.33 14.01 -17.46
C PHE A 9 -27.30 13.66 -15.97
N MET A 10 -28.45 13.36 -15.37
CA MET A 10 -28.54 12.98 -13.95
C MET A 10 -27.96 11.58 -13.69
N VAL A 11 -28.15 10.64 -14.62
CA VAL A 11 -27.51 9.32 -14.57
C VAL A 11 -26.00 9.43 -14.84
N PHE A 12 -25.57 10.27 -15.79
CA PHE A 12 -24.15 10.49 -16.07
C PHE A 12 -23.42 11.12 -14.88
N ALA A 13 -24.04 12.10 -14.20
CA ALA A 13 -23.51 12.70 -12.98
C ALA A 13 -23.47 11.72 -11.79
N LEU A 14 -24.44 10.80 -11.69
CA LEU A 14 -24.43 9.76 -10.66
C LEU A 14 -23.33 8.72 -10.90
N VAL A 15 -23.08 8.35 -12.17
CA VAL A 15 -22.00 7.41 -12.55
C VAL A 15 -20.62 8.07 -12.40
N LEU A 16 -20.48 9.35 -12.74
CA LEU A 16 -19.28 10.15 -12.47
C LEU A 16 -19.03 10.29 -10.97
N SER A 17 -20.06 10.56 -10.16
CA SER A 17 -19.96 10.63 -8.70
C SER A 17 -19.56 9.29 -8.08
N MET A 18 -20.05 8.16 -8.59
CA MET A 18 -19.62 6.84 -8.14
C MET A 18 -18.17 6.53 -8.54
N MET A 19 -17.72 6.96 -9.73
CA MET A 19 -16.32 6.83 -10.14
C MET A 19 -15.37 7.72 -9.32
N SER A 20 -15.81 8.92 -8.92
CA SER A 20 -15.03 9.80 -8.03
C SER A 20 -14.92 9.24 -6.61
N ILE A 21 -15.95 8.54 -6.11
CA ILE A 21 -15.85 7.82 -4.83
C ILE A 21 -14.90 6.62 -4.96
N LEU A 22 -14.89 5.89 -6.09
CA LEU A 22 -13.91 4.82 -6.32
C LEU A 22 -12.46 5.35 -6.38
N ALA A 23 -12.24 6.52 -6.97
CA ALA A 23 -10.90 7.14 -7.02
C ALA A 23 -10.44 7.67 -5.65
N VAL A 24 -11.37 8.10 -4.79
CA VAL A 24 -11.06 8.49 -3.40
C VAL A 24 -10.88 7.27 -2.49
N GLN A 25 -11.63 6.18 -2.69
CA GLN A 25 -11.44 4.93 -1.95
C GLN A 25 -10.16 4.18 -2.34
N ALA A 26 -9.59 4.43 -3.52
CA ALA A 26 -8.27 3.93 -3.89
C ALA A 26 -7.12 4.64 -3.13
N ALA A 27 -7.40 5.81 -2.52
CA ALA A 27 -6.44 6.59 -1.75
C ALA A 27 -6.58 6.43 -0.23
N GLU A 28 -7.47 5.57 0.27
CA GLU A 28 -7.70 5.38 1.71
C GLU A 28 -6.92 4.20 2.35
N ASP A 29 -5.96 3.55 1.66
CA ASP A 29 -5.05 2.55 2.29
C ASP A 29 -3.79 2.18 1.45
N GLY A 30 -3.39 2.99 0.47
CA GLY A 30 -2.29 2.63 -0.44
C GLY A 30 -0.93 3.06 0.10
N ALA A 31 0.02 2.13 0.22
CA ALA A 31 1.40 2.51 0.46
C ALA A 31 1.99 3.22 -0.78
N GLU A 32 2.75 4.27 -0.54
CA GLU A 32 3.41 5.08 -1.57
C GLU A 32 4.90 5.17 -1.25
N VAL A 33 5.74 5.10 -2.28
CA VAL A 33 7.18 5.34 -2.19
C VAL A 33 7.54 6.52 -3.08
N LYS A 34 8.42 7.39 -2.59
CA LYS A 34 9.00 8.52 -3.33
C LYS A 34 10.50 8.48 -3.20
N VAL A 35 11.18 8.83 -4.29
CA VAL A 35 12.63 8.96 -4.33
C VAL A 35 13.01 10.36 -4.81
N VAL A 36 13.87 11.02 -4.04
CA VAL A 36 14.50 12.29 -4.42
C VAL A 36 15.98 12.02 -4.67
N VAL A 37 16.45 12.34 -5.87
CA VAL A 37 17.87 12.27 -6.22
C VAL A 37 18.53 13.59 -5.83
N ASN A 38 19.43 13.53 -4.86
CA ASN A 38 20.12 14.70 -4.32
C ASN A 38 21.28 15.11 -5.22
N LYS A 39 21.69 16.37 -5.10
CA LYS A 39 22.77 16.95 -5.91
C LYS A 39 24.14 16.31 -5.68
N ASP A 40 24.33 15.68 -4.53
CA ASP A 40 25.56 14.96 -4.18
C ASP A 40 25.55 13.49 -4.64
N GLY A 41 24.55 13.07 -5.40
CA GLY A 41 24.41 11.71 -5.91
C GLY A 41 23.79 10.72 -4.92
N THR A 42 23.47 11.16 -3.70
CA THR A 42 22.65 10.35 -2.78
C THR A 42 21.18 10.35 -3.23
N ILE A 43 20.42 9.39 -2.74
CA ILE A 43 18.97 9.37 -2.87
C ILE A 43 18.34 9.46 -1.49
N THR A 44 17.21 10.15 -1.41
CA THR A 44 16.34 10.17 -0.24
C THR A 44 15.06 9.45 -0.60
N VAL A 45 14.74 8.39 0.14
CA VAL A 45 13.58 7.55 -0.08
C VAL A 45 12.59 7.75 1.06
N THR A 46 11.38 8.14 0.71
CA THR A 46 10.27 8.37 1.63
C THR A 46 9.20 7.31 1.35
N ALA A 47 8.83 6.55 2.38
CA ALA A 47 7.72 5.60 2.30
C ALA A 47 6.58 6.09 3.20
N THR A 48 5.37 6.13 2.66
CA THR A 48 4.16 6.53 3.41
C THR A 48 3.12 5.44 3.30
N GLY A 49 2.50 5.08 4.42
CA GLY A 49 1.54 4.00 4.51
C GLY A 49 1.53 3.39 5.91
N THR A 50 0.73 2.34 6.09
CA THR A 50 0.80 1.46 7.26
C THR A 50 1.67 0.27 6.89
N PHE A 51 2.74 0.03 7.65
CA PHE A 51 3.73 -1.01 7.37
C PHE A 51 3.82 -2.01 8.52
N ASP A 52 3.86 -3.28 8.17
CA ASP A 52 4.21 -4.37 9.08
C ASP A 52 5.75 -4.49 9.20
N GLU A 53 6.21 -5.21 10.22
CA GLU A 53 7.64 -5.35 10.53
C GLU A 53 8.48 -6.01 9.42
N ASN A 54 7.82 -6.71 8.50
CA ASN A 54 8.45 -7.43 7.39
C ASN A 54 8.30 -6.70 6.07
N ASP A 55 7.56 -5.59 6.02
CA ASP A 55 7.46 -4.79 4.81
C ASP A 55 8.78 -4.07 4.57
N TRP A 56 9.17 -3.98 3.32
CA TRP A 56 10.47 -3.49 2.94
C TRP A 56 10.39 -2.76 1.61
N VAL A 57 11.35 -1.88 1.38
CA VAL A 57 11.53 -1.23 0.09
C VAL A 57 12.77 -1.79 -0.57
N GLY A 58 12.64 -2.13 -1.86
CA GLY A 58 13.73 -2.58 -2.69
C GLY A 58 13.97 -1.63 -3.85
N ILE A 59 15.24 -1.45 -4.20
CA ILE A 59 15.68 -0.68 -5.36
C ILE A 59 16.24 -1.64 -6.41
N TYR A 60 15.80 -1.47 -7.65
CA TYR A 60 16.11 -2.32 -8.80
C TYR A 60 16.42 -1.46 -10.02
N LYS A 61 17.10 -2.01 -11.03
CA LYS A 61 17.26 -1.31 -12.32
C LYS A 61 15.94 -1.34 -13.08
N GLN A 62 15.66 -0.30 -13.85
CA GLN A 62 14.43 -0.22 -14.63
C GLN A 62 14.28 -1.42 -15.57
N GLY A 63 13.09 -2.04 -15.56
CA GLY A 63 12.76 -3.22 -16.36
C GLY A 63 13.16 -4.57 -15.75
N GLU A 64 13.84 -4.60 -14.60
CA GLU A 64 14.01 -5.83 -13.82
C GLU A 64 12.69 -6.23 -13.15
N MET A 65 12.51 -7.53 -12.91
CA MET A 65 11.40 -8.05 -12.10
C MET A 65 11.93 -8.29 -10.68
N TYR A 66 11.19 -7.89 -9.64
CA TYR A 66 11.69 -7.91 -8.26
C TYR A 66 11.63 -9.26 -7.52
N ASP A 67 10.96 -10.30 -8.06
CA ASP A 67 10.73 -11.59 -7.36
C ASP A 67 11.64 -12.71 -7.91
N PRO A 68 12.72 -13.09 -7.20
CA PRO A 68 13.62 -14.17 -7.60
C PRO A 68 12.93 -15.54 -7.71
N ASN A 69 11.83 -15.78 -7.00
CA ASN A 69 11.09 -17.04 -7.07
C ASN A 69 10.31 -17.16 -8.38
N MET A 70 10.10 -16.03 -9.06
CA MET A 70 9.41 -15.93 -10.34
C MET A 70 10.38 -15.61 -11.50
N GLY A 71 11.69 -15.78 -11.27
CA GLY A 71 12.73 -15.51 -12.26
C GLY A 71 13.15 -14.04 -12.36
N GLY A 72 12.77 -13.23 -11.37
CA GLY A 72 13.27 -11.88 -11.18
C GLY A 72 14.65 -11.82 -10.53
N GLU A 73 15.08 -10.60 -10.29
CA GLU A 73 16.37 -10.24 -9.71
C GLU A 73 16.23 -9.94 -8.22
N LYS A 74 17.36 -10.02 -7.51
CA LYS A 74 17.45 -9.47 -6.15
C LYS A 74 17.61 -7.95 -6.21
N SER A 75 17.13 -7.26 -5.17
CA SER A 75 17.34 -5.82 -5.01
C SER A 75 18.83 -5.47 -4.99
N LEU A 76 19.18 -4.31 -5.54
CA LEU A 76 20.52 -3.71 -5.38
C LEU A 76 20.72 -3.23 -3.94
N VAL A 77 19.68 -2.56 -3.43
CA VAL A 77 19.65 -1.92 -2.11
C VAL A 77 18.26 -2.18 -1.53
N TRP A 78 18.17 -2.51 -0.24
CA TRP A 78 16.88 -2.68 0.43
C TRP A 78 16.96 -2.47 1.95
N TRP A 79 15.81 -2.20 2.57
CA TRP A 79 15.66 -2.17 4.03
C TRP A 79 14.21 -2.40 4.44
N TYR A 80 14.01 -2.84 5.69
CA TYR A 80 12.70 -2.93 6.31
C TYR A 80 12.15 -1.53 6.64
N LEU A 81 10.87 -1.34 6.35
CA LEU A 81 10.17 -0.08 6.56
C LEU A 81 9.84 0.15 8.02
N LYS A 82 9.76 1.43 8.38
CA LYS A 82 9.22 1.92 9.64
C LYS A 82 8.37 3.14 9.35
N GLU A 83 7.20 3.20 9.96
CA GLU A 83 6.27 4.32 9.80
C GLU A 83 6.96 5.67 10.03
N GLY A 84 6.72 6.62 9.12
CA GLY A 84 7.22 7.99 9.21
C GLY A 84 8.74 8.14 9.06
N THR A 85 9.44 7.13 8.52
CA THR A 85 10.88 7.20 8.34
C THR A 85 11.29 7.54 6.92
N GLU A 86 12.25 8.44 6.81
CA GLU A 86 12.92 8.83 5.58
C GLU A 86 14.35 8.29 5.62
N ILE A 87 14.80 7.69 4.51
CA ILE A 87 16.11 7.07 4.40
C ILE A 87 16.95 7.78 3.36
N THR A 88 18.17 8.16 3.73
CA THR A 88 19.17 8.65 2.78
C THR A 88 20.17 7.55 2.48
N TYR A 89 20.40 7.28 1.20
CA TYR A 89 21.32 6.27 0.71
C TYR A 89 22.26 6.83 -0.37
N PRO A 90 23.56 6.54 -0.35
CA PRO A 90 24.28 5.94 0.78
C PRO A 90 24.30 6.91 1.98
N GLY A 91 24.29 6.35 3.20
CA GLY A 91 24.26 7.17 4.41
C GLY A 91 23.99 6.37 5.69
N GLU A 92 24.25 7.00 6.83
CA GLU A 92 23.84 6.47 8.14
C GLU A 92 22.40 6.88 8.44
N ASN A 93 21.59 5.91 8.87
CA ASN A 93 20.18 6.12 9.18
C ASN A 93 19.90 5.60 10.59
N GLU A 94 19.31 6.44 11.45
CA GLU A 94 19.08 6.07 12.85
C GLU A 94 18.11 4.90 12.97
N GLY A 95 18.59 3.78 13.52
CA GLY A 95 17.75 2.61 13.82
C GLY A 95 17.27 1.84 12.59
N ILE A 96 17.78 2.14 11.39
CA ILE A 96 17.51 1.37 10.16
C ILE A 96 18.84 0.98 9.53
N THR A 97 18.96 -0.30 9.19
CA THR A 97 20.10 -0.84 8.46
C THR A 97 19.70 -1.03 7.01
N VAL A 98 20.43 -0.37 6.11
CA VAL A 98 20.30 -0.55 4.66
C VAL A 98 21.22 -1.68 4.22
N ASP A 99 20.65 -2.69 3.58
CA ASP A 99 21.37 -3.83 3.04
C ASP A 99 21.69 -3.62 1.56
N THR A 100 22.93 -3.91 1.20
CA THR A 100 23.50 -3.71 -0.14
C THR A 100 24.24 -4.95 -0.65
N GLN A 101 24.05 -6.10 0.03
CA GLN A 101 24.91 -7.27 -0.13
C GLN A 101 24.56 -8.14 -1.34
N ASN A 102 23.35 -7.99 -1.86
CA ASN A 102 22.83 -8.84 -2.94
C ASN A 102 23.62 -8.71 -4.24
N ARG A 103 24.02 -7.48 -4.60
CA ARG A 103 24.54 -7.12 -5.93
C ARG A 103 25.66 -6.08 -5.84
N VAL A 104 26.53 -6.23 -4.84
CA VAL A 104 27.62 -5.29 -4.49
C VAL A 104 28.46 -4.84 -5.68
N SER A 105 28.75 -5.74 -6.62
CA SER A 105 29.57 -5.44 -7.81
C SER A 105 28.93 -4.48 -8.80
N GLU A 106 27.64 -4.17 -8.64
CA GLU A 106 26.88 -3.25 -9.50
C GLU A 106 26.65 -1.88 -8.86
N LEU A 107 27.26 -1.64 -7.69
CA LEU A 107 27.32 -0.33 -7.06
C LEU A 107 28.57 0.41 -7.55
N SER A 108 28.59 1.75 -7.47
CA SER A 108 29.58 2.62 -8.11
C SER A 108 31.05 2.32 -7.80
N GLU A 109 31.34 1.80 -6.62
CA GLU A 109 32.69 1.41 -6.21
C GLU A 109 32.88 -0.11 -6.10
N GLY A 110 31.85 -0.89 -6.43
CA GLY A 110 31.86 -2.34 -6.27
C GLY A 110 32.00 -2.78 -4.81
N VAL A 111 31.59 -1.95 -3.86
CA VAL A 111 31.67 -2.21 -2.41
C VAL A 111 30.32 -1.96 -1.73
N ALA A 112 30.05 -2.71 -0.67
CA ALA A 112 28.81 -2.58 0.07
C ALA A 112 28.67 -1.17 0.64
N GLY A 113 27.50 -0.57 0.45
CA GLY A 113 27.20 0.79 0.91
C GLY A 113 27.71 1.91 0.00
N SER A 114 28.34 1.63 -1.14
CA SER A 114 28.65 2.69 -2.12
C SER A 114 27.40 3.14 -2.89
N ALA A 115 27.46 4.30 -3.53
CA ALA A 115 26.34 4.85 -4.31
C ALA A 115 25.90 3.92 -5.45
N LEU A 116 24.71 4.18 -5.99
CA LEU A 116 24.26 3.58 -7.24
C LEU A 116 25.13 4.11 -8.39
N GLU A 117 25.38 3.28 -9.41
CA GLU A 117 25.94 3.78 -10.67
C GLU A 117 24.91 4.68 -11.40
N PRO A 118 25.36 5.60 -12.27
CA PRO A 118 24.45 6.31 -13.17
C PRO A 118 23.54 5.36 -13.95
N GLY A 119 22.27 5.72 -14.12
CA GLY A 119 21.29 4.89 -14.82
C GLY A 119 19.86 5.05 -14.31
N ASP A 120 18.97 4.26 -14.89
CA ASP A 120 17.53 4.27 -14.59
C ASP A 120 17.16 3.14 -13.62
N TYR A 121 16.40 3.49 -12.59
CA TYR A 121 16.04 2.63 -11.48
C TYR A 121 14.57 2.80 -11.11
N TYR A 122 14.06 1.88 -10.32
CA TYR A 122 12.80 2.06 -9.61
C TYR A 122 12.90 1.57 -8.17
N ALA A 123 12.11 2.19 -7.31
CA ALA A 123 11.85 1.74 -5.95
C ALA A 123 10.43 1.17 -5.84
N VAL A 124 10.26 0.12 -5.06
CA VAL A 124 8.95 -0.49 -4.81
C VAL A 124 8.88 -1.02 -3.38
N ILE A 125 7.73 -0.87 -2.74
CA ILE A 125 7.44 -1.46 -1.44
C ILE A 125 6.89 -2.87 -1.66
N LEU A 126 7.49 -3.84 -0.96
CA LEU A 126 7.20 -5.25 -1.03
C LEU A 126 6.91 -5.77 0.38
N GLY A 127 5.97 -6.71 0.52
CA GLY A 127 5.59 -7.26 1.82
C GLY A 127 4.13 -7.72 1.87
N GLY A 128 3.54 -7.73 3.05
CA GLY A 128 2.17 -8.24 3.26
C GLY A 128 2.08 -9.77 3.35
N GLU A 129 1.15 -10.40 2.61
CA GLU A 129 0.88 -11.85 2.71
C GLU A 129 2.05 -12.70 2.19
N SER A 130 2.87 -12.13 1.30
CA SER A 130 4.11 -12.74 0.83
C SER A 130 5.27 -11.75 0.77
N PHE A 131 6.49 -12.24 0.91
CA PHE A 131 7.68 -11.38 0.99
C PHE A 131 7.94 -10.51 -0.26
N TYR A 132 7.37 -10.87 -1.41
CA TYR A 132 7.55 -10.17 -2.69
C TYR A 132 6.22 -9.66 -3.27
N GLU A 133 5.16 -9.55 -2.46
CA GLU A 133 3.92 -8.94 -2.93
C GLU A 133 4.05 -7.41 -2.95
N PRO A 134 3.73 -6.75 -4.09
CA PRO A 134 3.85 -5.30 -4.21
C PRO A 134 2.77 -4.59 -3.41
N TYR A 135 3.19 -3.67 -2.54
CA TYR A 135 2.33 -2.84 -1.72
C TYR A 135 2.23 -1.39 -2.22
N SER A 136 3.14 -0.99 -3.09
CA SER A 136 3.12 0.30 -3.78
C SER A 136 3.21 0.14 -5.30
N GLU A 137 2.86 1.19 -6.03
CA GLU A 137 3.33 1.34 -7.40
C GLU A 137 4.86 1.52 -7.43
N GLU A 138 5.46 1.24 -8.59
CA GLU A 138 6.88 1.48 -8.84
C GLU A 138 7.13 2.99 -8.95
N PHE A 139 8.14 3.48 -8.23
CA PHE A 139 8.60 4.86 -8.37
C PHE A 139 9.90 4.88 -9.16
N GLU A 140 9.81 5.31 -10.42
CA GLU A 140 10.96 5.41 -11.33
C GLU A 140 11.81 6.66 -11.04
N PHE A 141 13.13 6.52 -11.10
CA PHE A 141 14.08 7.62 -10.96
C PHE A 141 15.38 7.36 -11.72
N THR A 142 16.11 8.43 -12.03
CA THR A 142 17.38 8.36 -12.79
C THR A 142 18.52 8.95 -11.97
N ILE A 143 19.62 8.21 -11.84
CA ILE A 143 20.89 8.72 -11.32
C ILE A 143 21.68 9.32 -12.50
N PRO A 144 21.97 10.63 -12.50
CA PRO A 144 22.67 11.27 -13.61
C PRO A 144 24.13 10.82 -13.70
N GLU A 145 24.72 10.90 -14.90
CA GLU A 145 26.17 10.84 -15.05
C GLU A 145 26.81 12.09 -14.42
N ASP A 146 27.99 11.93 -13.79
CA ASP A 146 28.70 13.02 -13.12
C ASP A 146 28.84 14.25 -14.03
N GLY A 147 28.19 15.36 -13.64
CA GLY A 147 28.24 16.64 -14.37
C GLY A 147 26.90 17.11 -14.96
N GLU A 148 25.85 16.28 -14.93
CA GLU A 148 24.49 16.71 -15.25
C GLU A 148 23.73 17.07 -13.96
N THR A 149 23.10 18.25 -13.92
CA THR A 149 22.18 18.59 -12.83
C THR A 149 20.98 17.65 -12.87
N PRO A 150 20.51 17.11 -11.72
CA PRO A 150 19.35 16.20 -11.69
C PRO A 150 18.18 16.80 -12.47
N THR A 151 17.69 16.05 -13.47
CA THR A 151 16.42 16.38 -14.10
C THR A 151 15.34 16.06 -13.08
N GLU A 152 14.64 17.08 -12.62
CA GLU A 152 13.49 16.95 -11.73
C GLU A 152 12.51 15.94 -12.36
N ALA A 153 12.23 14.84 -11.65
CA ALA A 153 11.19 13.87 -12.03
C ALA A 153 9.86 14.61 -12.24
N PRO A 154 9.02 14.20 -13.20
CA PRO A 154 7.88 15.00 -13.62
C PRO A 154 6.93 15.25 -12.43
N GLU A 155 6.71 16.54 -12.12
CA GLU A 155 5.64 16.93 -11.22
C GLU A 155 4.31 16.42 -11.78
N THR A 156 3.70 15.46 -11.09
CA THR A 156 2.30 15.07 -11.32
C THR A 156 1.44 16.33 -11.19
N ALA A 157 0.92 16.81 -12.32
CA ALA A 157 0.13 18.03 -12.40
C ALA A 157 -1.03 18.03 -11.38
N THR A 158 -0.95 18.93 -10.40
CA THR A 158 -2.05 19.19 -9.47
C THR A 158 -3.22 19.84 -10.21
N PRO A 159 -4.45 19.29 -10.17
CA PRO A 159 -5.60 19.99 -10.71
C PRO A 159 -5.91 21.20 -9.84
N THR A 160 -5.80 22.38 -10.46
CA THR A 160 -6.24 23.68 -9.94
C THR A 160 -7.71 23.60 -9.51
N SER A 161 -7.98 23.63 -8.21
CA SER A 161 -9.33 23.87 -7.68
C SER A 161 -9.55 25.38 -7.58
N GLU A 162 -10.12 26.00 -8.63
CA GLU A 162 -10.60 27.37 -8.51
C GLU A 162 -11.98 27.35 -7.84
N ALA A 163 -12.00 27.77 -6.58
CA ALA A 163 -13.19 27.95 -5.76
C ALA A 163 -14.10 29.05 -6.35
N THR A 164 -15.43 28.94 -6.21
CA THR A 164 -16.31 30.10 -6.00
C THR A 164 -17.71 29.73 -5.48
N ALA A 165 -17.99 30.27 -4.29
CA ALA A 165 -19.25 30.72 -3.68
C ALA A 165 -20.45 29.77 -3.46
N THR A 166 -20.67 29.52 -2.16
CA THR A 166 -21.95 29.25 -1.50
C THR A 166 -23.07 30.23 -1.90
N PRO A 167 -24.34 29.81 -1.90
CA PRO A 167 -25.19 30.26 -0.80
C PRO A 167 -26.13 29.19 -0.21
N THR A 168 -26.20 29.21 1.13
CA THR A 168 -27.37 29.14 2.01
C THR A 168 -28.75 28.82 1.41
N ALA A 169 -29.38 27.75 1.90
CA ALA A 169 -30.70 27.78 2.54
C ALA A 169 -30.97 26.48 3.33
N GLU A 170 -31.33 26.68 4.59
CA GLU A 170 -31.75 25.71 5.62
C GLU A 170 -33.24 25.29 5.42
N PRO A 171 -33.90 24.63 6.39
CA PRO A 171 -34.08 23.19 6.59
C PRO A 171 -35.47 22.68 6.17
N THR A 172 -35.68 21.37 6.12
CA THR A 172 -37.03 20.83 6.42
C THR A 172 -36.95 19.52 7.17
N GLU A 173 -37.58 19.60 8.34
CA GLU A 173 -37.84 18.61 9.36
C GLU A 173 -38.52 17.33 8.81
N LYS A 174 -38.21 16.18 9.42
CA LYS A 174 -39.28 15.29 9.86
C LYS A 174 -38.86 14.45 11.06
N ALA A 175 -39.58 14.69 12.16
CA ALA A 175 -39.52 14.00 13.43
C ALA A 175 -40.11 12.57 13.38
N THR A 176 -39.93 11.89 14.54
CA THR A 176 -40.81 10.86 15.14
C THR A 176 -40.38 9.42 14.83
N THR A 177 -40.08 8.50 15.77
CA THR A 177 -40.23 8.42 17.24
C THR A 177 -39.35 7.28 17.78
N ALA A 178 -38.92 7.41 19.05
CA ALA A 178 -38.37 6.34 19.90
C ALA A 178 -39.43 5.26 20.27
N PRO A 179 -39.04 4.14 20.91
CA PRO A 179 -38.93 4.17 22.37
C PRO A 179 -37.73 3.42 22.99
N THR A 180 -37.49 3.84 24.24
CA THR A 180 -36.54 3.43 25.28
C THR A 180 -36.72 2.02 25.85
N ALA A 181 -35.60 1.36 26.21
CA ALA A 181 -35.34 0.64 27.48
C ALA A 181 -33.85 0.18 27.51
N ALA A 182 -32.95 0.78 28.28
CA ALA A 182 -32.67 0.57 29.71
C ALA A 182 -32.14 -0.82 30.10
N ALA A 183 -30.83 -0.95 30.36
CA ALA A 183 -30.23 -1.91 31.32
C ALA A 183 -28.73 -1.60 31.62
N THR A 184 -28.52 -0.79 32.65
CA THR A 184 -27.62 -0.91 33.80
C THR A 184 -26.38 -1.86 33.79
N ALA A 185 -25.22 -1.23 34.09
CA ALA A 185 -24.09 -1.61 34.98
C ALA A 185 -23.14 -2.79 34.69
N LYS A 186 -21.88 -2.40 34.42
CA LYS A 186 -20.64 -2.63 35.21
C LYS A 186 -20.41 -4.02 35.84
N ALA A 187 -19.38 -4.70 35.34
CA ALA A 187 -18.53 -5.56 36.16
C ALA A 187 -17.04 -5.22 35.90
N THR A 188 -16.38 -4.78 36.97
CA THR A 188 -14.94 -4.56 37.09
C THR A 188 -14.27 -5.92 37.31
N ALA A 189 -13.25 -6.26 36.52
CA ALA A 189 -12.34 -7.35 36.83
C ALA A 189 -10.93 -6.80 37.06
N THR A 190 -10.55 -6.78 38.33
CA THR A 190 -9.24 -6.43 38.84
C THR A 190 -8.23 -7.51 38.48
N ALA A 191 -7.06 -7.08 37.98
CA ALA A 191 -5.90 -7.94 37.71
C ALA A 191 -5.41 -8.63 39.00
N LYS A 192 -5.03 -9.90 38.87
CA LYS A 192 -4.16 -10.59 39.84
C LYS A 192 -3.09 -11.36 39.10
N ALA A 193 -1.85 -10.90 39.23
CA ALA A 193 -0.66 -11.64 38.84
C ALA A 193 -0.41 -12.78 39.83
N THR A 194 -0.02 -13.96 39.32
CA THR A 194 0.86 -14.92 40.01
C THR A 194 1.51 -15.81 38.95
N ALA A 195 2.85 -15.83 38.98
CA ALA A 195 3.69 -16.67 38.14
C ALA A 195 3.75 -18.12 38.64
N GLY A 196 3.94 -19.09 37.73
CA GLY A 196 4.29 -20.47 38.09
C GLY A 196 4.18 -21.49 36.96
N ALA A 197 5.25 -21.62 36.17
CA ALA A 197 5.83 -22.83 35.57
C ALA A 197 4.98 -23.83 34.72
N ASN A 198 5.26 -23.80 33.41
CA ASN A 198 5.65 -24.87 32.45
C ASN A 198 4.92 -26.22 32.28
N ALA A 199 4.87 -26.60 30.99
CA ALA A 199 4.47 -27.86 30.32
C ALA A 199 2.94 -28.01 30.08
N ASP A 200 2.39 -28.23 28.89
CA ASP A 200 2.89 -28.81 27.64
C ASP A 200 2.11 -28.31 26.40
N THR A 201 2.85 -28.12 25.31
CA THR A 201 2.54 -28.39 23.89
C THR A 201 1.06 -28.45 23.42
N ASN A 202 0.61 -27.44 22.66
CA ASN A 202 -0.31 -27.68 21.55
C ASN A 202 0.17 -26.90 20.32
N SER A 203 0.75 -27.65 19.39
CA SER A 203 1.40 -27.22 18.16
C SER A 203 0.42 -26.62 17.15
N ASP A 204 0.74 -25.42 16.68
CA ASP A 204 0.76 -24.97 15.28
C ASP A 204 -0.17 -25.68 14.30
N ASN A 205 -1.46 -25.36 14.34
CA ASN A 205 -2.36 -25.66 13.23
C ASN A 205 -3.10 -24.43 12.69
N THR A 206 -2.82 -23.21 13.17
CA THR A 206 -3.49 -21.99 12.70
C THR A 206 -3.41 -21.84 11.18
N VAL A 207 -2.25 -22.11 10.59
CA VAL A 207 -2.05 -22.09 9.12
C VAL A 207 -2.87 -23.18 8.43
N LEU A 208 -2.92 -24.41 8.98
CA LEU A 208 -3.72 -25.49 8.40
C LEU A 208 -5.23 -25.19 8.48
N TRP A 209 -5.69 -24.57 9.58
CA TRP A 209 -7.08 -24.10 9.74
C TRP A 209 -7.41 -23.00 8.72
N ILE A 210 -6.52 -22.03 8.51
CA ILE A 210 -6.70 -20.97 7.48
C ILE A 210 -6.79 -21.59 6.08
N VAL A 211 -5.89 -22.51 5.72
CA VAL A 211 -5.90 -23.21 4.42
C VAL A 211 -7.19 -24.02 4.23
N CYS A 212 -7.68 -24.70 5.27
CA CYS A 212 -8.94 -25.45 5.20
C CYS A 212 -10.16 -24.53 5.00
N ILE A 213 -10.17 -23.35 5.64
CA ILE A 213 -11.24 -22.36 5.50
C ILE A 213 -11.24 -21.76 4.08
N VAL A 214 -10.08 -21.37 3.56
CA VAL A 214 -9.93 -20.84 2.20
C VAL A 214 -10.39 -21.87 1.15
N ALA A 215 -9.99 -23.13 1.29
CA ALA A 215 -10.42 -24.21 0.40
C ALA A 215 -11.95 -24.42 0.42
N ALA A 216 -12.58 -24.36 1.60
CA ALA A 216 -14.03 -24.48 1.72
C ALA A 216 -14.78 -23.32 1.05
N VAL A 217 -14.27 -22.08 1.16
CA VAL A 217 -14.88 -20.89 0.54
C VAL A 217 -14.81 -20.98 -1.00
N ILE A 218 -13.69 -21.41 -1.56
CA ILE A 218 -13.52 -21.58 -3.01
C ILE A 218 -14.52 -22.62 -3.57
N ILE A 219 -14.71 -23.74 -2.85
CA ILE A 219 -15.67 -24.78 -3.26
C ILE A 219 -17.11 -24.25 -3.23
N ILE A 220 -17.48 -23.48 -2.19
CA ILE A 220 -18.80 -22.86 -2.09
C ILE A 220 -19.02 -21.86 -3.22
N ALA A 221 -18.04 -21.00 -3.53
CA ALA A 221 -18.13 -20.04 -4.62
C ALA A 221 -18.31 -20.73 -5.99
N ALA A 222 -17.57 -21.80 -6.25
CA ALA A 222 -17.72 -22.59 -7.47
C ALA A 222 -19.12 -23.22 -7.60
N ILE A 223 -19.68 -23.76 -6.50
CA ILE A 223 -21.05 -24.30 -6.48
C ILE A 223 -22.08 -23.21 -6.77
N VAL A 224 -21.93 -22.02 -6.17
CA VAL A 224 -22.84 -20.88 -6.42
C VAL A 224 -22.79 -20.45 -7.88
N VAL A 225 -21.60 -20.35 -8.48
CA VAL A 225 -21.44 -20.02 -9.91
C VAL A 225 -22.12 -21.06 -10.79
N ILE A 226 -21.93 -22.36 -10.51
CA ILE A 226 -22.59 -23.44 -11.25
C ILE A 226 -24.12 -23.35 -11.14
N ILE A 227 -24.65 -23.07 -9.95
CA ILE A 227 -26.10 -22.90 -9.74
C ILE A 227 -26.62 -21.71 -10.54
N VAL A 228 -25.94 -20.56 -10.51
CA VAL A 228 -26.35 -19.34 -11.24
C VAL A 228 -26.30 -19.55 -12.75
N VAL A 229 -25.25 -20.20 -13.27
CA VAL A 229 -25.13 -20.51 -14.71
C VAL A 229 -26.20 -21.52 -15.14
N LYS A 230 -26.51 -22.52 -14.31
CA LYS A 230 -27.61 -23.47 -14.61
C LYS A 230 -28.99 -22.82 -14.49
N LYS A 231 -29.17 -21.82 -13.61
CA LYS A 231 -30.42 -21.05 -13.48
C LYS A 231 -30.63 -20.05 -14.64
N LYS A 232 -29.55 -19.55 -15.25
CA LYS A 232 -29.61 -18.69 -16.45
C LYS A 232 -29.88 -19.46 -17.76
N LYS A 233 -29.85 -20.80 -17.73
CA LYS A 233 -30.14 -21.66 -18.90
C LYS A 233 -31.55 -22.27 -18.89
N LYS A 234 -32.48 -21.74 -18.08
CA LYS A 234 -33.91 -22.08 -18.13
C LYS A 234 -34.76 -20.84 -18.35
#